data_AF-A0A496RAV1-F1
#
_entry.id   AF-A0A496RAV1-F1
#
_cell.length_a   1.000
_cell.length_b   1.000
_cell.length_c   1.000
_cell.angle_alpha   90.00
_cell.angle_beta   90.00
_cell.angle_gamma   90.00
#
_symmetry.space_group_name_H-M   'P 1'
#
loop_
_entity.id
_entity.type
_entity.pdbx_description
1 polymer ?
#
loop_
_entity_poly.entity_id
_entity_poly.type
_entity_poly.pdbx_seq_one_letter_code
_entity_poly.pdbx_strand_id
1 'polypeptide(L)'
;IALIGERGREVREFIESDLGPEGLKRSVIIVSTSDTPPLARVKGAYVATAVAEYFRDQGKDVMLLFDSVTRFARSQREIGLAVGEPPATRGFTPSVFSILPKLLERCGTSDKGTITGFYTILVDGDDMDEPISDNVRGILDGHIILSRKLAESYHYPAIDVLNSLSRLTTKITSFEEQQVIGHIRKLLAVYSEAEDLINVGAYAEGSNPDIDLAIEKIEGIREFLQQKIEENSPLKDTLARVFEIAGIEIDEAVSV
;
A
#
# COMPACT_ATOMS: atom_id res chain seq x y z
N ILE A 1 -3.62 -15.00 2.68
CA ILE A 1 -3.96 -14.26 1.44
C ILE A 1 -5.44 -14.44 1.17
N ALA A 2 -6.19 -13.35 1.05
CA ALA A 2 -7.61 -13.36 0.70
C ALA A 2 -7.78 -12.84 -0.74
N LEU A 3 -8.34 -13.66 -1.64
CA LEU A 3 -8.64 -13.28 -3.03
C LEU A 3 -10.16 -13.29 -3.22
N ILE A 4 -10.77 -12.12 -3.11
CA ILE A 4 -12.20 -11.89 -2.98
C ILE A 4 -12.75 -11.20 -4.22
N GLY A 5 -13.56 -11.94 -4.96
CA GLY A 5 -14.21 -11.49 -6.18
C GLY A 5 -13.31 -11.43 -7.39
N GLU A 6 -12.05 -11.87 -7.30
CA GLU A 6 -11.10 -11.95 -8.42
C GLU A 6 -11.55 -12.97 -9.49
N ARG A 7 -11.09 -12.80 -10.74
CA ARG A 7 -11.40 -13.78 -11.79
C ARG A 7 -10.58 -15.05 -11.54
N GLY A 8 -11.16 -16.22 -11.78
CA GLY A 8 -10.47 -17.50 -11.54
C GLY A 8 -9.13 -17.66 -12.29
N ARG A 9 -8.98 -17.04 -13.47
CA ARG A 9 -7.71 -17.02 -14.21
C ARG A 9 -6.64 -16.16 -13.53
N GLU A 10 -7.02 -15.00 -13.01
CA GLU A 10 -6.13 -14.05 -12.31
C GLU A 10 -5.66 -14.68 -11.00
N VAL A 11 -6.56 -15.39 -10.29
CA VAL A 11 -6.21 -16.18 -9.11
C VAL A 11 -5.18 -17.27 -9.42
N ARG A 12 -5.36 -18.01 -10.52
CA ARG A 12 -4.42 -19.08 -10.89
C ARG A 12 -3.05 -18.50 -11.23
N GLU A 13 -3.01 -17.44 -12.03
CA GLU A 13 -1.78 -16.74 -12.40
C GLU A 13 -1.02 -16.23 -11.18
N PHE A 14 -1.71 -15.58 -10.23
CA PHE A 14 -1.09 -15.14 -8.98
C PHE A 14 -0.49 -16.30 -8.18
N ILE A 15 -1.20 -17.44 -8.07
CA ILE A 15 -0.75 -18.59 -7.30
C ILE A 15 0.46 -19.28 -7.95
N GLU A 16 0.43 -19.46 -9.27
CA GLU A 16 1.43 -20.24 -10.01
C GLU A 16 2.67 -19.41 -10.36
N SER A 17 2.49 -18.14 -10.73
CA SER A 17 3.56 -17.27 -11.22
C SER A 17 4.10 -16.34 -10.16
N ASP A 18 3.24 -15.51 -9.55
CA ASP A 18 3.69 -14.40 -8.69
C ASP A 18 4.09 -14.89 -7.29
N LEU A 19 3.26 -15.75 -6.68
CA LEU A 19 3.50 -16.30 -5.36
C LEU A 19 4.51 -17.45 -5.42
N GLY A 20 4.36 -18.31 -6.43
CA GLY A 20 5.19 -19.48 -6.68
C GLY A 20 5.21 -20.52 -5.54
N PRO A 21 6.01 -21.59 -5.70
CA PRO A 21 6.07 -22.69 -4.73
C PRO A 21 6.57 -22.25 -3.35
N GLU A 22 7.54 -21.33 -3.29
CA GLU A 22 8.12 -20.87 -2.03
C GLU A 22 7.14 -19.98 -1.24
N GLY A 23 6.42 -19.09 -1.92
CA GLY A 23 5.36 -18.30 -1.29
C GLY A 23 4.22 -19.19 -0.77
N LEU A 24 3.85 -20.23 -1.53
CA LEU A 24 2.80 -21.17 -1.16
C LEU A 24 3.10 -21.96 0.12
N LYS A 25 4.35 -22.42 0.32
CA LYS A 25 4.74 -23.20 1.52
C LYS A 25 4.43 -22.51 2.85
N ARG A 26 4.36 -21.18 2.84
CA ARG A 26 4.12 -20.34 4.02
C ARG A 26 2.79 -19.59 4.00
N SER A 27 1.92 -19.89 3.03
CA SER A 27 0.69 -19.14 2.80
C SER A 27 -0.55 -20.01 2.96
N VAL A 28 -1.57 -19.47 3.63
CA VAL A 28 -2.95 -19.95 3.50
C VAL A 28 -3.69 -19.02 2.55
N ILE A 29 -4.29 -19.59 1.51
CA ILE A 29 -5.02 -18.84 0.47
C ILE A 29 -6.50 -19.15 0.59
N ILE A 30 -7.29 -18.11 0.81
CA ILE A 30 -8.75 -18.17 0.81
C ILE A 30 -9.25 -17.46 -0.43
N VAL A 31 -9.98 -18.18 -1.28
CA VAL A 31 -10.46 -17.68 -2.57
C VAL A 31 -11.98 -17.72 -2.61
N SER A 32 -12.60 -16.63 -3.06
CA SER A 32 -14.00 -16.60 -3.49
C SER A 32 -14.06 -15.83 -4.79
N THR A 33 -14.15 -16.50 -5.93
CA THR A 33 -14.05 -15.90 -7.27
C THR A 33 -15.28 -15.06 -7.64
N SER A 34 -15.17 -14.25 -8.72
CA SER A 34 -16.24 -13.36 -9.18
C SER A 34 -17.57 -14.04 -9.55
N ASP A 35 -17.52 -15.31 -9.91
CA ASP A 35 -18.67 -16.16 -10.26
C ASP A 35 -19.37 -16.78 -9.04
N THR A 36 -18.80 -16.62 -7.84
CA THR A 36 -19.44 -17.08 -6.59
C THR A 36 -20.49 -16.08 -6.10
N PRO A 37 -21.54 -16.54 -5.39
CA PRO A 37 -22.56 -15.65 -4.84
C PRO A 37 -21.96 -14.54 -3.95
N PRO A 38 -22.54 -13.33 -3.90
CA PRO A 38 -22.03 -12.21 -3.10
C PRO A 38 -21.83 -12.57 -1.63
N LEU A 39 -22.74 -13.37 -1.08
CA LEU A 39 -22.65 -13.87 0.29
C LEU A 39 -21.40 -14.73 0.50
N ALA A 40 -21.03 -15.58 -0.46
CA ALA A 40 -19.82 -16.38 -0.39
C ALA A 40 -18.56 -15.49 -0.39
N ARG A 41 -18.53 -14.44 -1.22
CA ARG A 41 -17.43 -13.47 -1.25
C ARG A 41 -17.25 -12.74 0.07
N VAL A 42 -18.36 -12.25 0.64
CA VAL A 42 -18.36 -11.59 1.96
C VAL A 42 -17.91 -12.57 3.06
N LYS A 43 -18.36 -13.82 3.03
CA LYS A 43 -17.92 -14.83 4.01
C LYS A 43 -16.47 -15.23 3.83
N GLY A 44 -15.98 -15.36 2.60
CA GLY A 44 -14.57 -15.65 2.30
C GLY A 44 -13.63 -14.61 2.91
N ALA A 45 -14.00 -13.33 2.85
CA ALA A 45 -13.28 -12.25 3.52
C ALA A 45 -13.16 -12.48 5.04
N TYR A 46 -14.29 -12.76 5.71
CA TYR A 46 -14.30 -13.02 7.15
C TYR A 46 -13.55 -14.29 7.55
N VAL A 47 -13.59 -15.34 6.71
CA VAL A 47 -12.85 -16.59 6.90
C VAL A 47 -11.35 -16.31 6.82
N ALA A 48 -10.89 -15.53 5.84
CA ALA A 48 -9.47 -15.19 5.72
C ALA A 48 -8.96 -14.43 6.96
N THR A 49 -9.71 -13.46 7.46
CA THR A 49 -9.37 -12.75 8.69
C THR A 49 -9.38 -13.68 9.91
N ALA A 50 -10.37 -14.57 10.03
CA ALA A 50 -10.43 -15.54 11.14
C ALA A 50 -9.25 -16.52 11.13
N VAL A 51 -8.78 -16.94 9.95
CA VAL A 51 -7.58 -17.76 9.81
C VAL A 51 -6.34 -17.00 10.27
N ALA A 52 -6.22 -15.71 9.92
CA ALA A 52 -5.12 -14.87 10.38
C ALA A 52 -5.13 -14.69 11.91
N GLU A 53 -6.30 -14.43 12.50
CA GLU A 53 -6.50 -14.38 13.96
C GLU A 53 -6.13 -15.68 14.64
N TYR A 54 -6.50 -16.83 14.07
CA TYR A 54 -6.08 -18.12 14.62
C TYR A 54 -4.56 -18.20 14.76
N PHE A 55 -3.79 -17.87 13.72
CA PHE A 55 -2.34 -17.91 13.79
C PHE A 55 -1.75 -16.85 14.73
N ARG A 56 -2.31 -15.65 14.77
CA ARG A 56 -1.95 -14.62 15.76
C ARG A 56 -2.10 -15.14 17.18
N ASP A 57 -3.23 -15.78 17.47
CA ASP A 57 -3.55 -16.31 18.81
C ASP A 57 -2.70 -17.55 19.17
N GLN A 58 -2.09 -18.20 18.18
CA GLN A 58 -1.01 -19.20 18.34
C GLN A 58 0.39 -18.57 18.53
N GLY A 59 0.46 -17.24 18.64
CA GLY A 59 1.71 -16.50 18.85
C GLY A 59 2.55 -16.32 17.59
N LYS A 60 1.93 -16.24 16.42
CA LYS A 60 2.62 -15.98 15.15
C LYS A 60 2.48 -14.53 14.71
N ASP A 61 3.47 -14.06 13.96
CA ASP A 61 3.39 -12.82 13.19
C ASP A 61 2.86 -13.14 11.79
N VAL A 62 1.69 -12.59 11.47
CA VAL A 62 0.92 -12.94 10.28
C VAL A 62 0.81 -11.73 9.37
N MET A 63 1.14 -11.90 8.09
CA MET A 63 0.80 -10.93 7.06
C MET A 63 -0.53 -11.32 6.40
N LEU A 64 -1.55 -10.47 6.52
CA LEU A 64 -2.82 -10.63 5.82
C LEU A 64 -2.84 -9.74 4.58
N LEU A 65 -2.51 -10.30 3.41
CA LEU A 65 -2.82 -9.66 2.13
C LEU A 65 -4.30 -9.91 1.79
N PHE A 66 -5.06 -8.84 1.62
CA PHE A 66 -6.49 -8.84 1.33
C PHE A 66 -6.77 -8.13 0.02
N ASP A 67 -7.20 -8.88 -0.99
CA ASP A 67 -7.45 -8.39 -2.34
C ASP A 67 -8.88 -8.74 -2.81
N SER A 68 -9.83 -7.81 -2.90
CA SER A 68 -9.75 -6.38 -2.55
C SER A 68 -10.91 -5.93 -1.67
N VAL A 69 -10.70 -4.84 -0.92
CA VAL A 69 -11.74 -4.19 -0.14
C VAL A 69 -12.84 -3.65 -1.05
N THR A 70 -12.49 -3.16 -2.24
CA THR A 70 -13.47 -2.69 -3.24
C THR A 70 -14.42 -3.81 -3.67
N ARG A 71 -13.91 -5.02 -3.97
CA ARG A 71 -14.76 -6.14 -4.35
C ARG A 71 -15.58 -6.69 -3.17
N PHE A 72 -15.04 -6.65 -1.96
CA PHE A 72 -15.80 -6.95 -0.74
C PHE A 72 -16.98 -5.97 -0.55
N ALA A 73 -16.73 -4.67 -0.65
CA ALA A 73 -17.75 -3.62 -0.52
C ALA A 73 -18.83 -3.73 -1.60
N ARG A 74 -18.43 -3.98 -2.86
CA ARG A 74 -19.37 -4.22 -3.98
C ARG A 74 -20.24 -5.47 -3.72
N SER A 75 -19.66 -6.54 -3.14
CA SER A 75 -20.41 -7.74 -2.78
C SER A 75 -21.42 -7.46 -1.66
N GLN A 76 -21.05 -6.70 -0.64
CA GLN A 76 -21.99 -6.30 0.41
C GLN A 76 -23.11 -5.41 -0.13
N ARG A 77 -22.79 -4.47 -1.02
CA ARG A 77 -23.79 -3.62 -1.69
C ARG A 77 -24.83 -4.46 -2.41
N GLU A 78 -24.41 -5.50 -3.14
CA GLU A 78 -25.32 -6.41 -3.85
C GLU A 78 -26.28 -7.12 -2.88
N ILE A 79 -25.77 -7.59 -1.73
CA ILE A 79 -26.60 -8.19 -0.67
C ILE A 79 -27.59 -7.17 -0.11
N GLY A 80 -27.12 -5.96 0.22
CA GLY A 80 -27.96 -4.88 0.76
C GLY A 80 -29.11 -4.52 -0.18
N LEU A 81 -28.82 -4.36 -1.48
CA LEU A 81 -29.83 -4.08 -2.49
C LEU A 81 -30.85 -5.22 -2.61
N ALA A 82 -30.40 -6.48 -2.54
CA ALA A 82 -31.29 -7.65 -2.62
C ALA A 82 -32.27 -7.76 -1.43
N VAL A 83 -31.89 -7.25 -0.26
CA VAL A 83 -32.76 -7.21 0.94
C VAL A 83 -33.52 -5.89 1.09
N GLY A 84 -33.42 -4.99 0.10
CA GLY A 84 -34.19 -3.75 0.05
C GLY A 84 -33.53 -2.53 0.73
N GLU A 85 -32.23 -2.56 1.03
CA GLU A 85 -31.52 -1.37 1.49
C GLU A 85 -31.44 -0.32 0.37
N PRO A 86 -31.78 0.96 0.64
CA PRO A 86 -31.66 2.01 -0.36
C PRO A 86 -30.18 2.32 -0.66
N PRO A 87 -29.82 2.60 -1.93
CA PRO A 87 -28.50 3.12 -2.26
C PRO A 87 -28.40 4.57 -1.77
N ALA A 88 -27.43 4.86 -0.91
CA ALA A 88 -27.22 6.18 -0.32
C ALA A 88 -25.97 6.84 -0.91
N THR A 89 -24.80 6.57 -0.32
CA THR A 89 -23.54 7.24 -0.66
C THR A 89 -23.01 6.76 -2.02
N ARG A 90 -23.18 7.60 -3.05
CA ARG A 90 -22.79 7.33 -4.46
C ARG A 90 -23.13 5.91 -4.93
N GLY A 91 -24.31 5.40 -4.53
CA GLY A 91 -24.81 4.08 -4.95
C GLY A 91 -24.49 2.91 -4.02
N PHE A 92 -23.66 3.07 -2.98
CA PHE A 92 -23.44 2.05 -1.95
C PHE A 92 -24.55 2.08 -0.89
N THR A 93 -24.87 0.91 -0.34
CA THR A 93 -25.84 0.76 0.74
C THR A 93 -25.20 1.08 2.10
N PRO A 94 -25.96 1.57 3.11
CA PRO A 94 -25.42 1.89 4.43
C PRO A 94 -24.71 0.72 5.13
N SER A 95 -25.12 -0.52 4.87
CA SER A 95 -24.48 -1.71 5.45
C SER A 95 -23.01 -1.85 5.06
N VAL A 96 -22.61 -1.37 3.88
CA VAL A 96 -21.21 -1.42 3.41
C VAL A 96 -20.30 -0.69 4.38
N PHE A 97 -20.63 0.56 4.71
CA PHE A 97 -19.84 1.38 5.62
C PHE A 97 -19.90 0.88 7.06
N SER A 98 -20.97 0.17 7.43
CA SER A 98 -21.11 -0.44 8.75
C SER A 98 -20.25 -1.69 8.95
N ILE A 99 -19.87 -2.39 7.87
CA ILE A 99 -19.06 -3.61 7.95
C ILE A 99 -17.58 -3.40 7.68
N LEU A 100 -17.21 -2.32 6.98
CA LEU A 100 -15.80 -2.02 6.68
C LEU A 100 -14.96 -1.93 7.97
N PRO A 101 -15.30 -1.09 8.98
CA PRO A 101 -14.53 -1.05 10.23
C PRO A 101 -14.47 -2.41 10.92
N LYS A 102 -15.60 -3.13 10.98
CA LYS A 102 -15.68 -4.46 11.62
C LYS A 102 -14.77 -5.51 10.99
N LEU A 103 -14.44 -5.38 9.71
CA LEU A 103 -13.50 -6.27 9.04
C LEU A 103 -12.06 -5.79 9.23
N LEU A 104 -11.81 -4.49 9.03
CA LEU A 104 -10.46 -3.92 8.97
C LEU A 104 -9.81 -3.84 10.36
N GLU A 105 -10.58 -3.48 11.40
CA GLU A 105 -10.08 -3.32 12.78
C GLU A 105 -9.76 -4.66 13.48
N ARG A 106 -9.94 -5.79 12.80
CA ARG A 106 -9.59 -7.11 13.34
C ARG A 106 -8.09 -7.42 13.24
N CYS A 107 -7.36 -6.71 12.39
CA CYS A 107 -5.91 -6.77 12.33
C CYS A 107 -5.28 -5.91 13.43
N GLY A 108 -4.03 -6.22 13.80
CA GLY A 108 -3.30 -5.50 14.84
C GLY A 108 -2.41 -6.40 15.69
N THR A 109 -1.78 -5.79 16.69
CA THR A 109 -0.96 -6.49 17.69
C THR A 109 -1.83 -7.09 18.79
N SER A 110 -1.37 -8.20 19.37
CA SER A 110 -1.95 -8.81 20.56
C SER A 110 -0.86 -9.13 21.59
N ASP A 111 -1.26 -9.67 22.73
CA ASP A 111 -0.36 -10.19 23.76
C ASP A 111 0.47 -11.40 23.32
N LYS A 112 0.04 -12.10 22.25
CA LYS A 112 0.69 -13.35 21.79
C LYS A 112 1.39 -13.22 20.45
N GLY A 113 0.77 -12.58 19.48
CA GLY A 113 1.26 -12.44 18.11
C GLY A 113 0.69 -11.22 17.41
N THR A 114 0.92 -11.09 16.11
CA THR A 114 0.53 -9.90 15.35
C THR A 114 -0.15 -10.25 14.03
N ILE A 115 -1.00 -9.35 13.54
CA ILE A 115 -1.49 -9.36 12.15
C ILE A 115 -1.21 -8.01 11.52
N THR A 116 -0.36 -7.99 10.50
CA THR A 116 -0.14 -6.83 9.63
C THR A 116 -1.00 -6.99 8.37
N GLY A 117 -2.02 -6.14 8.22
CA GLY A 117 -2.96 -6.19 7.11
C GLY A 117 -2.55 -5.28 5.95
N PHE A 118 -2.45 -5.85 4.74
CA PHE A 118 -2.37 -5.10 3.49
C PHE A 118 -3.69 -5.26 2.74
N TYR A 119 -4.38 -4.14 2.53
CA TYR A 119 -5.70 -4.11 1.92
C TYR A 119 -5.63 -3.40 0.58
N THR A 120 -5.85 -4.13 -0.51
CA THR A 120 -5.89 -3.50 -1.84
C THR A 120 -7.24 -2.80 -2.05
N ILE A 121 -7.19 -1.65 -2.69
CA ILE A 121 -8.34 -0.85 -3.07
C ILE A 121 -8.19 -0.54 -4.56
N LEU A 122 -9.21 -0.88 -5.34
CA LEU A 122 -9.27 -0.56 -6.75
C LEU A 122 -9.93 0.81 -6.88
N VAL A 123 -9.15 1.81 -7.29
CA VAL A 123 -9.58 3.19 -7.48
C VAL A 123 -9.85 3.42 -8.96
N ASP A 124 -11.10 3.71 -9.31
CA ASP A 124 -11.49 3.97 -10.69
C ASP A 124 -10.99 5.37 -11.12
N GLY A 125 -10.18 5.44 -12.17
CA GLY A 125 -9.73 6.72 -12.74
C GLY A 125 -8.85 7.58 -11.82
N ASP A 126 -8.18 6.96 -10.85
CA ASP A 126 -7.36 7.63 -9.84
C ASP A 126 -8.15 8.60 -8.92
N ASP A 127 -9.49 8.47 -8.86
CA ASP A 127 -10.39 9.22 -7.95
C ASP A 127 -10.31 8.68 -6.51
N MET A 128 -9.35 9.21 -5.75
CA MET A 128 -9.16 8.86 -4.33
C MET A 128 -10.31 9.30 -3.42
N ASP A 129 -11.23 10.14 -3.91
CA ASP A 129 -12.40 10.64 -3.19
C ASP A 129 -13.66 9.78 -3.47
N GLU A 130 -13.50 8.61 -4.09
CA GLU A 130 -14.56 7.62 -4.15
C GLU A 130 -14.88 7.06 -2.74
N PRO A 131 -16.14 6.62 -2.48
CA PRO A 131 -16.59 6.37 -1.12
C PRO A 131 -15.81 5.30 -0.37
N ILE A 132 -15.29 4.27 -1.07
CA ILE A 132 -14.56 3.18 -0.42
C ILE A 132 -13.15 3.62 -0.06
N SER A 133 -12.39 4.17 -1.00
CA SER A 133 -11.04 4.72 -0.75
C SER A 133 -11.04 5.76 0.36
N ASP A 134 -11.99 6.69 0.39
CA ASP A 134 -12.10 7.72 1.41
C ASP A 134 -12.37 7.12 2.81
N ASN A 135 -13.37 6.23 2.92
CA ASN A 135 -13.70 5.59 4.20
C ASN A 135 -12.55 4.72 4.72
N VAL A 136 -11.94 3.91 3.85
CA VAL A 136 -10.86 3.00 4.24
C VAL A 136 -9.61 3.79 4.67
N ARG A 137 -9.30 4.92 4.01
CA ARG A 137 -8.22 5.84 4.41
C ARG A 137 -8.47 6.47 5.78
N GLY A 138 -9.73 6.67 6.19
CA GLY A 138 -10.08 7.07 7.54
C GLY A 138 -9.78 6.00 8.60
N ILE A 139 -10.00 4.72 8.24
CA ILE A 139 -9.88 3.57 9.15
C ILE A 139 -8.44 3.08 9.30
N LEU A 140 -7.67 3.00 8.20
CA LEU A 140 -6.34 2.39 8.20
C LEU A 140 -5.21 3.32 8.68
N ASP A 141 -4.08 2.71 9.02
CA ASP A 141 -2.88 3.39 9.54
C ASP A 141 -1.97 3.97 8.45
N GLY A 142 -2.36 3.91 7.18
CA GLY A 142 -1.54 4.38 6.06
C GLY A 142 -2.06 3.87 4.72
N HIS A 143 -1.36 4.24 3.65
CA HIS A 143 -1.63 3.75 2.31
C HIS A 143 -0.40 3.90 1.42
N ILE A 144 -0.31 2.99 0.44
CA ILE A 144 0.68 3.02 -0.64
C ILE A 144 -0.12 3.25 -1.93
N ILE A 145 0.16 4.36 -2.61
CA ILE A 145 -0.48 4.72 -3.87
C ILE A 145 0.39 4.26 -5.02
N LEU A 146 -0.21 3.53 -5.96
CA LEU A 146 0.44 3.14 -7.20
C LEU A 146 0.04 4.13 -8.30
N SER A 147 1.02 4.86 -8.84
CA SER A 147 0.80 5.90 -9.85
C SER A 147 0.86 5.33 -11.26
N ARG A 148 -0.16 5.66 -12.06
CA ARG A 148 -0.17 5.34 -13.49
C ARG A 148 0.96 6.05 -14.24
N LYS A 149 1.25 7.31 -13.91
CA LYS A 149 2.36 8.09 -14.51
C LYS A 149 3.71 7.39 -14.33
N LEU A 150 3.95 6.81 -13.15
CA LEU A 150 5.18 6.04 -12.88
C LEU A 150 5.20 4.70 -13.63
N ALA A 151 4.08 3.99 -13.67
CA ALA A 151 3.97 2.74 -14.42
C ALA A 151 4.21 2.93 -15.93
N GLU A 152 3.66 4.00 -16.50
CA GLU A 152 3.82 4.38 -17.92
C GLU A 152 5.25 4.79 -18.27
N SER A 153 6.03 5.29 -17.31
CA SER A 153 7.44 5.61 -17.47
C SER A 153 8.39 4.45 -17.13
N TYR A 154 7.85 3.24 -16.93
CA TYR A 154 8.60 2.04 -16.57
C TYR A 154 9.32 2.13 -15.21
N HIS A 155 8.77 2.94 -14.29
CA HIS A 155 9.25 3.03 -12.91
C HIS A 155 8.51 2.01 -12.04
N TYR A 156 9.21 0.94 -11.63
CA TYR A 156 8.64 -0.13 -10.80
C TYR A 156 9.48 -0.42 -9.54
N PRO A 157 8.84 -0.64 -8.38
CA PRO A 157 7.40 -0.52 -8.11
C PRO A 157 6.87 0.90 -8.34
N ALA A 158 5.67 1.04 -8.91
CA ALA A 158 5.12 2.34 -9.32
C ALA A 158 4.58 3.16 -8.13
N ILE A 159 5.32 3.24 -7.03
CA ILE A 159 4.88 3.85 -5.77
C ILE A 159 5.02 5.37 -5.84
N ASP A 160 3.91 6.07 -5.68
CA ASP A 160 3.93 7.52 -5.46
C ASP A 160 4.29 7.80 -4.00
N VAL A 161 5.57 8.05 -3.75
CA VAL A 161 6.08 8.30 -2.40
C VAL A 161 5.45 9.55 -1.78
N LEU A 162 5.22 10.61 -2.55
CA LEU A 162 4.70 11.87 -2.03
C LEU A 162 3.26 11.74 -1.57
N ASN A 163 2.44 11.01 -2.33
CA ASN A 163 1.03 10.78 -2.00
C ASN A 163 0.81 9.54 -1.10
N SER A 164 1.84 8.73 -0.85
CA SER A 164 1.79 7.61 0.11
C SER A 164 2.20 8.05 1.52
N LEU A 165 1.67 7.37 2.54
CA LEU A 165 2.03 7.62 3.93
C LEU A 165 1.88 6.39 4.84
N SER A 166 2.67 6.37 5.90
CA SER A 166 2.46 5.52 7.09
C SER A 166 2.32 6.42 8.31
N ARG A 167 1.21 6.29 9.05
CA ARG A 167 0.97 7.04 10.30
C ARG A 167 1.83 6.54 11.46
N LEU A 168 2.50 5.40 11.28
CA LEU A 168 3.35 4.79 12.29
C LEU A 168 4.82 5.21 12.16
N THR A 169 5.23 5.87 11.06
CA THR A 169 6.63 6.21 10.80
C THR A 169 7.33 6.83 12.01
N THR A 170 6.77 7.89 12.59
CA THR A 170 7.38 8.60 13.73
C THR A 170 7.50 7.76 15.01
N LYS A 171 6.77 6.63 15.10
CA LYS A 171 6.81 5.71 16.24
C LYS A 171 7.79 4.56 16.04
N ILE A 172 8.17 4.27 14.80
CA ILE A 172 8.97 3.09 14.45
C ILE A 172 10.34 3.43 13.83
N THR A 173 10.62 4.71 13.61
CA THR A 173 11.90 5.18 13.07
C THR A 173 12.62 6.10 14.06
N SER A 174 13.94 6.11 14.03
CA SER A 174 14.80 7.00 14.82
C SER A 174 14.65 8.46 14.39
N PHE A 175 15.22 9.39 15.17
CA PHE A 175 15.17 10.82 14.83
C PHE A 175 15.97 11.10 13.56
N GLU A 176 17.12 10.45 13.41
CA GLU A 176 18.03 10.57 12.27
C GLU A 176 17.37 10.04 10.99
N GLU A 177 16.70 8.89 11.07
CA GLU A 177 15.90 8.34 9.97
C GLU A 177 14.79 9.31 9.56
N GLN A 178 14.10 9.93 10.53
CA GLN A 178 13.03 10.90 10.24
C GLN A 178 13.56 12.14 9.52
N GLN A 179 14.76 12.62 9.89
CA GLN A 179 15.41 13.74 9.19
C GLN A 179 15.74 13.40 7.74
N VAL A 180 16.31 12.22 7.50
CA VAL A 180 16.62 11.76 6.14
C VAL A 180 15.34 11.57 5.31
N ILE A 181 14.33 10.89 5.86
CA ILE A 181 13.03 10.71 5.20
C ILE A 181 12.42 12.07 4.82
N GLY A 182 12.43 13.02 5.75
CA GLY A 182 11.92 14.38 5.51
C GLY A 182 12.70 15.11 4.41
N HIS A 183 14.03 14.98 4.41
CA HIS A 183 14.90 15.60 3.42
C HIS A 183 14.67 15.04 2.01
N ILE A 184 14.67 13.71 1.85
CA ILE A 184 14.41 13.05 0.56
C ILE A 184 13.02 13.43 0.02
N ARG A 185 12.00 13.45 0.88
CA ARG A 185 10.65 13.87 0.49
C ARG A 185 10.61 15.34 0.07
N LYS A 186 11.34 16.23 0.74
CA LYS A 186 11.47 17.65 0.34
C LYS A 186 12.06 17.76 -1.06
N LEU A 187 13.16 17.05 -1.34
CA LEU A 187 13.81 17.06 -2.65
C LEU A 187 12.87 16.54 -3.75
N LEU A 188 12.17 15.43 -3.50
CA LEU A 188 11.17 14.91 -4.43
C LEU A 188 10.04 15.91 -4.71
N ALA A 189 9.53 16.58 -3.66
CA ALA A 189 8.46 17.57 -3.81
C ALA A 189 8.93 18.79 -4.61
N VAL A 190 10.10 19.36 -4.27
CA VAL A 190 10.68 20.51 -4.98
C VAL A 190 10.92 20.17 -6.44
N TYR A 191 11.49 18.99 -6.74
CA TYR A 191 11.65 18.55 -8.13
C TYR A 191 10.31 18.41 -8.84
N SER A 192 9.32 17.76 -8.21
CA SER A 192 8.01 17.54 -8.81
C SER A 192 7.26 18.85 -9.12
N GLU A 193 7.40 19.87 -8.28
CA GLU A 193 6.79 21.18 -8.51
C GLU A 193 7.46 21.95 -9.66
N ALA A 194 8.75 21.71 -9.90
CA ALA A 194 9.55 22.35 -10.94
C ALA A 194 9.70 21.53 -12.23
N GLU A 195 9.28 20.26 -12.25
CA GLU A 195 9.55 19.28 -13.31
C GLU A 195 9.20 19.80 -14.71
N ASP A 196 8.03 20.44 -14.86
CA ASP A 196 7.60 21.01 -16.14
C ASP A 196 8.52 22.14 -16.62
N LEU A 197 8.94 23.05 -15.73
CA LEU A 197 9.84 24.17 -16.06
C LEU A 197 11.24 23.68 -16.44
N ILE A 198 11.72 22.64 -15.75
CA ILE A 198 13.00 21.99 -16.03
C ILE A 198 12.93 21.32 -17.42
N ASN A 199 11.88 20.52 -17.69
CA ASN A 199 11.74 19.76 -18.93
C ASN A 199 11.61 20.65 -20.17
N VAL A 200 11.01 21.84 -20.06
CA VAL A 200 10.94 22.82 -21.17
C VAL A 200 12.19 23.71 -21.28
N GLY A 201 13.18 23.53 -20.39
CA GLY A 201 14.42 24.31 -20.37
C GLY A 201 14.24 25.77 -19.92
N ALA A 202 13.15 26.08 -19.21
CA ALA A 202 12.86 27.43 -18.70
C ALA A 202 13.49 27.71 -17.34
N TYR A 203 13.97 26.69 -16.62
CA TYR A 203 14.67 26.84 -15.37
C TYR A 203 16.13 27.26 -15.59
N ALA A 204 16.60 28.24 -14.83
CA ALA A 204 17.99 28.70 -14.84
C ALA A 204 18.73 28.22 -13.60
N GLU A 205 19.85 27.53 -13.79
CA GLU A 205 20.73 27.07 -12.72
C GLU A 205 21.19 28.24 -11.83
N GLY A 206 21.19 28.04 -10.51
CA GLY A 206 21.56 29.06 -9.52
C GLY A 206 20.43 30.03 -9.16
N SER A 207 19.26 29.93 -9.81
CA SER A 207 18.10 30.78 -9.50
C SER A 207 17.38 30.35 -8.23
N ASN A 208 17.40 29.06 -7.89
CA ASN A 208 16.86 28.53 -6.64
C ASN A 208 17.72 27.36 -6.13
N PRO A 209 18.44 27.52 -5.00
CA PRO A 209 19.32 26.48 -4.49
C PRO A 209 18.60 25.18 -4.09
N ASP A 210 17.32 25.26 -3.69
CA ASP A 210 16.52 24.06 -3.38
C ASP A 210 16.21 23.27 -4.67
N ILE A 211 15.93 23.94 -5.79
CA ILE A 211 15.67 23.28 -7.09
C ILE A 211 16.97 22.74 -7.66
N ASP A 212 18.07 23.48 -7.57
CA ASP A 212 19.39 23.02 -8.02
C ASP A 212 19.79 21.72 -7.31
N LEU A 213 19.65 21.67 -5.98
CA LEU A 213 19.93 20.45 -5.21
C LEU A 213 18.96 19.32 -5.56
N ALA A 214 17.68 19.61 -5.80
CA ALA A 214 16.71 18.61 -6.21
C ALA A 214 17.07 18.01 -7.59
N ILE A 215 17.48 18.83 -8.56
CA ILE A 215 17.97 18.39 -9.87
C ILE A 215 19.22 17.52 -9.72
N GLU A 216 20.16 17.91 -8.86
CA GLU A 216 21.38 17.14 -8.60
C GLU A 216 21.07 15.73 -8.08
N LYS A 217 20.10 15.62 -7.17
CA LYS A 217 19.82 14.37 -6.43
C LYS A 217 18.74 13.49 -7.06
N ILE A 218 17.91 14.00 -7.96
CA ILE A 218 16.69 13.32 -8.40
C ILE A 218 16.96 11.95 -9.03
N GLU A 219 18.00 11.81 -9.83
CA GLU A 219 18.29 10.55 -10.52
C GLU A 219 18.68 9.46 -9.52
N GLY A 220 19.52 9.78 -8.52
CA GLY A 220 19.86 8.85 -7.45
C GLY A 220 18.64 8.45 -6.61
N ILE A 221 17.71 9.39 -6.35
CA ILE A 221 16.45 9.08 -5.66
C ILE A 221 15.57 8.17 -6.52
N ARG A 222 15.43 8.44 -7.82
CA ARG A 222 14.62 7.63 -8.74
C ARG A 222 15.17 6.21 -8.85
N GLU A 223 16.48 6.05 -8.96
CA GLU A 223 17.14 4.74 -8.96
C GLU A 223 16.99 3.99 -7.63
N PHE A 224 16.92 4.71 -6.51
CA PHE A 224 16.64 4.11 -5.20
C PHE A 224 15.20 3.60 -5.07
N LEU A 225 14.25 4.29 -5.68
CA LEU A 225 12.83 3.92 -5.64
C LEU A 225 12.46 2.78 -6.62
N GLN A 226 13.34 2.47 -7.58
CA GLN A 226 13.18 1.33 -8.47
C GLN A 226 13.78 0.06 -7.88
N GLN A 227 13.06 -1.06 -8.03
CA GLN A 227 13.48 -2.37 -7.52
C GLN A 227 12.94 -3.48 -8.42
N LYS A 228 13.79 -4.45 -8.78
CA LYS A 228 13.37 -5.63 -9.56
C LYS A 228 12.59 -6.60 -8.67
N ILE A 229 11.74 -7.44 -9.27
CA ILE A 229 10.92 -8.44 -8.56
C ILE A 229 11.76 -9.38 -7.68
N GLU A 230 12.90 -9.84 -8.20
CA GLU A 230 13.80 -10.77 -7.50
C GLU A 230 14.84 -10.07 -6.60
N GLU A 231 14.90 -8.74 -6.66
CA GLU A 231 15.85 -7.95 -5.89
C GLU A 231 15.36 -7.83 -4.44
N ASN A 232 16.20 -8.21 -3.50
CA ASN A 232 15.93 -8.06 -2.08
C ASN A 232 16.74 -6.89 -1.52
N SER A 233 16.09 -6.03 -0.75
CA SER A 233 16.74 -4.88 -0.10
C SER A 233 16.57 -4.99 1.42
N PRO A 234 17.55 -5.57 2.15
CA PRO A 234 17.54 -5.59 3.61
C PRO A 234 17.42 -4.18 4.19
N LEU A 235 16.78 -4.04 5.35
CA LEU A 235 16.55 -2.73 5.96
C LEU A 235 17.86 -1.95 6.17
N LYS A 236 18.90 -2.63 6.66
CA LYS A 236 20.22 -2.02 6.88
C LYS A 236 20.81 -1.42 5.60
N ASP A 237 20.76 -2.17 4.50
CA ASP A 237 21.31 -1.74 3.22
C ASP A 237 20.45 -0.62 2.60
N THR A 238 19.12 -0.69 2.80
CA THR A 238 18.15 0.33 2.39
C THR A 238 18.43 1.66 3.08
N LEU A 239 18.64 1.63 4.41
CA LEU A 239 18.96 2.81 5.21
C LEU A 239 20.32 3.40 4.83
N ALA A 240 21.35 2.56 4.65
CA ALA A 240 22.66 3.02 4.21
C ALA A 240 22.59 3.76 2.86
N ARG A 241 21.87 3.18 1.88
CA ARG A 241 21.71 3.77 0.54
C ARG A 241 20.94 5.09 0.58
N VAL A 242 19.85 5.18 1.34
CA VAL A 242 19.08 6.44 1.43
C VAL A 242 19.84 7.53 2.19
N PHE A 243 20.66 7.16 3.17
CA PHE A 243 21.52 8.09 3.90
C PHE A 243 22.62 8.66 3.00
N GLU A 244 23.25 7.81 2.19
CA GLU A 244 24.23 8.23 1.18
C GLU A 244 23.64 9.23 0.19
N ILE A 245 22.43 8.95 -0.34
CA ILE A 245 21.73 9.85 -1.27
C ILE A 245 21.44 11.20 -0.60
N ALA A 246 20.99 11.18 0.66
CA ALA A 246 20.69 12.40 1.41
C ALA A 246 21.94 13.23 1.73
N GLY A 247 23.14 12.63 1.77
CA GLY A 247 24.39 13.33 2.08
C GLY A 247 24.45 13.87 3.51
N ILE A 248 23.71 13.24 4.45
CA ILE A 248 23.70 13.60 5.87
C ILE A 248 24.60 12.60 6.61
N GLU A 249 25.68 13.08 7.23
CA GLU A 249 26.51 12.26 8.13
C GLU A 249 25.71 11.91 9.39
N ILE A 250 25.54 10.62 9.66
CA ILE A 250 24.84 10.13 10.85
C ILE A 250 25.84 9.40 11.74
N ASP A 251 25.84 9.74 13.02
CA ASP A 251 26.72 9.16 14.03
C ASP A 251 26.41 7.65 14.19
N GLU A 252 27.39 6.78 13.93
CA GLU A 252 27.24 5.32 13.86
C GLU A 252 26.70 4.67 15.16
N ALA A 253 26.63 5.42 16.25
CA ALA A 253 26.32 4.94 17.60
C ALA A 253 24.87 4.49 17.85
N VAL A 254 23.94 4.69 16.90
CA VAL A 254 22.49 4.41 17.11
C VAL A 254 21.98 3.22 16.29
N SER A 255 22.84 2.55 15.52
CA SER A 255 22.43 1.42 14.66
C SER A 255 22.70 0.04 15.30
N VAL A 256 21.84 -0.36 16.24
CA VAL A 256 21.66 -1.78 16.65
C VAL A 256 20.17 -2.10 16.80
#